data_AF-A0A432YE71-F1
#
_entry.id   AF-A0A432YE71-F1
#
_cell.length_a   1.000
_cell.length_b   1.000
_cell.length_c   1.000
_cell.angle_alpha   90.00
_cell.angle_beta   90.00
_cell.angle_gamma   90.00
#
_symmetry.space_group_name_H-M   'P 1'
#
loop_
_entity.id
_entity.type
_entity.pdbx_description
1 polymer ?
#
loop_
_entity_poly.entity_id
_entity_poly.type
_entity_poly.pdbx_seq_one_letter_code
_entity_poly.pdbx_strand_id
1 'polypeptide(L)'
;MKSFNFKTIFRKTAKFLFGIFLTNEDLPYSATEFRDRIATSPLRWLLHILVGLFWLLLAYIVFISLRFITTPDTLYNVTARSEIIAIDSFQNSAFVPWQLDGVTRYSECGSETSLVSGQLQVAQDTSVYIERIGTDSVWITLSSATLAPVGFIQTPNERIELSDCEAFELQASANNSYTLPIDGVMTIGGEVKEASAREPILHQGSVAISDKGAWSGQYYQTEPYALELGDKFFIQNPSIQSSGFIYVDDSPGMQITFNGKGDAGAIQRYKSEDIILKNSIWTKLAHDESLLFLWLFLVAAFSLLKFVIRVNIE
;
A
#
# COMPACT_ATOMS: atom_id res chain seq x y z
N MET A 1 46.17 20.40 6.59
CA MET A 1 45.12 20.23 5.56
C MET A 1 45.78 19.96 4.22
N LYS A 2 45.73 18.71 3.70
CA LYS A 2 46.18 18.40 2.33
C LYS A 2 45.23 19.10 1.36
N SER A 3 45.74 19.98 0.50
CA SER A 3 44.91 20.62 -0.53
C SER A 3 44.26 19.54 -1.37
N PHE A 4 42.94 19.44 -1.30
CA PHE A 4 42.15 18.53 -2.11
C PHE A 4 42.35 18.90 -3.57
N ASN A 5 43.22 18.18 -4.27
CA ASN A 5 43.56 18.49 -5.66
C ASN A 5 42.45 17.97 -6.57
N PHE A 6 41.42 18.80 -6.76
CA PHE A 6 40.26 18.52 -7.61
C PHE A 6 40.66 18.04 -9.01
N LYS A 7 41.79 18.52 -9.58
CA LYS A 7 42.32 18.04 -10.87
C LYS A 7 42.67 16.55 -10.85
N THR A 8 43.25 16.06 -9.76
CA THR A 8 43.68 14.65 -9.65
C THR A 8 42.50 13.71 -9.46
N ILE A 9 41.48 14.14 -8.70
CA ILE A 9 40.23 13.41 -8.55
C ILE A 9 39.51 13.39 -9.89
N PHE A 10 39.29 14.54 -10.54
CA PHE A 10 38.65 14.62 -11.84
C PHE A 10 39.32 13.73 -12.90
N ARG A 11 40.66 13.72 -12.95
CA ARG A 11 41.44 12.87 -13.89
C ARG A 11 41.31 11.38 -13.59
N LYS A 12 41.25 10.97 -12.31
CA LYS A 12 41.04 9.57 -11.91
C LYS A 12 39.61 9.12 -12.16
N THR A 13 38.64 9.98 -11.86
CA THR A 13 37.22 9.74 -12.16
C THR A 13 37.07 9.60 -13.67
N ALA A 14 37.45 10.60 -14.48
CA ALA A 14 37.38 10.52 -15.96
C ALA A 14 37.96 9.21 -16.54
N LYS A 15 39.11 8.72 -16.03
CA LYS A 15 39.68 7.42 -16.46
C LYS A 15 38.78 6.22 -16.14
N PHE A 16 38.20 6.17 -14.95
CA PHE A 16 37.23 5.13 -14.57
C PHE A 16 35.94 5.25 -15.40
N LEU A 17 35.46 6.48 -15.62
CA LEU A 17 34.24 6.79 -16.36
C LEU A 17 34.35 6.40 -17.84
N PHE A 18 35.50 6.65 -18.48
CA PHE A 18 35.76 6.18 -19.86
C PHE A 18 35.97 4.67 -19.94
N GLY A 19 36.48 4.03 -18.88
CA GLY A 19 36.62 2.58 -18.81
C GLY A 19 35.28 1.85 -18.93
N ILE A 20 34.22 2.38 -18.30
CA ILE A 20 32.85 1.81 -18.39
C ILE A 20 32.27 1.96 -19.81
N PHE A 21 32.57 3.06 -20.51
CA PHE A 21 32.18 3.24 -21.92
C PHE A 21 32.88 2.25 -22.85
N LEU A 22 34.19 2.05 -22.64
CA LEU A 22 35.01 1.15 -23.46
C LEU A 22 34.66 -0.33 -23.32
N THR A 23 34.18 -0.76 -22.15
CA THR A 23 33.78 -2.15 -21.93
C THR A 23 32.42 -2.49 -22.53
N ASN A 24 31.63 -1.50 -22.95
CA ASN A 24 30.25 -1.69 -23.42
C ASN A 24 30.09 -1.43 -24.93
N GLU A 25 31.18 -1.09 -25.63
CA GLU A 25 31.19 -0.93 -27.06
C GLU A 25 32.20 -1.87 -27.70
N ASP A 26 31.81 -2.50 -28.80
CA ASP A 26 32.69 -3.15 -29.77
C ASP A 26 33.56 -2.12 -30.51
N LEU A 27 34.14 -1.15 -29.79
CA LEU A 27 35.12 -0.23 -30.35
C LEU A 27 36.38 -1.03 -30.65
N PRO A 28 36.99 -0.90 -31.85
CA PRO A 28 38.18 -1.64 -32.22
C PRO A 28 39.46 -1.11 -31.52
N TYR A 29 39.31 -0.31 -30.46
CA TYR A 29 40.40 0.39 -29.79
C TYR A 29 40.61 -0.14 -28.38
N SER A 30 41.88 -0.33 -28.02
CA SER A 30 42.24 -0.53 -26.63
C SER A 30 41.93 0.71 -25.78
N ALA A 31 41.72 0.52 -24.48
CA ALA A 31 41.47 1.63 -23.55
C ALA A 31 42.56 2.70 -23.55
N THR A 32 43.80 2.31 -23.85
CA THR A 32 44.95 3.20 -24.02
C THR A 32 44.87 4.04 -25.29
N GLU A 33 44.56 3.42 -26.44
CA GLU A 33 44.44 4.12 -27.72
C GLU A 33 43.29 5.12 -27.72
N PHE A 34 42.15 4.74 -27.14
CA PHE A 34 41.01 5.63 -26.98
C PHE A 34 41.34 6.85 -26.13
N ARG A 35 42.06 6.67 -25.03
CA ARG A 35 42.50 7.78 -24.16
C ARG A 35 43.40 8.75 -24.90
N ASP A 36 44.33 8.23 -25.70
CA ASP A 36 45.30 9.05 -26.41
C ASP A 36 44.63 9.82 -27.56
N ARG A 37 43.63 9.22 -28.24
CA ARG A 37 42.77 9.93 -29.22
C ARG A 37 41.94 11.05 -28.61
N ILE A 38 41.37 10.85 -27.41
CA ILE A 38 40.68 11.93 -26.71
C ILE A 38 41.65 13.05 -26.32
N ALA A 39 42.87 12.71 -25.91
CA ALA A 39 43.86 13.70 -25.48
C ALA A 39 44.31 14.62 -26.63
N THR A 40 44.31 14.10 -27.87
CA THR A 40 44.66 14.82 -29.09
C THR A 40 43.47 15.52 -29.75
N SER A 41 42.22 15.19 -29.38
CA SER A 41 41.03 15.83 -29.93
C SER A 41 40.95 17.33 -29.60
N PRO A 42 40.61 18.20 -30.58
CA PRO A 42 40.40 19.63 -30.32
C PRO A 42 39.20 19.88 -29.40
N LEU A 43 38.27 18.92 -29.29
CA LEU A 43 37.05 19.00 -28.48
C LEU A 43 37.18 18.32 -27.10
N ARG A 44 38.40 17.98 -26.65
CA ARG A 44 38.64 17.29 -25.37
C ARG A 44 37.96 17.92 -24.16
N TRP A 45 37.91 19.25 -24.09
CA TRP A 45 37.29 19.96 -22.97
C TRP A 45 35.76 19.82 -23.00
N LEU A 46 35.15 19.90 -24.18
CA LEU A 46 33.73 19.66 -24.36
C LEU A 46 33.37 18.23 -23.97
N LEU A 47 34.15 17.23 -24.40
CA LEU A 47 33.94 15.83 -24.02
C LEU A 47 34.01 15.63 -22.51
N HIS A 48 35.00 16.21 -21.82
CA HIS A 48 35.07 16.16 -20.36
C HIS A 48 33.90 16.84 -19.67
N ILE A 49 33.42 17.97 -20.19
CA ILE A 49 32.24 18.67 -19.65
C ILE A 49 30.99 17.81 -19.83
N LEU A 50 30.76 17.25 -21.03
CA LEU A 50 29.59 16.42 -21.31
C LEU A 50 29.58 15.14 -20.46
N VAL A 51 30.72 14.46 -20.31
CA VAL A 51 30.85 13.31 -19.40
C VAL A 51 30.56 13.76 -17.96
N GLY A 52 31.13 14.87 -17.51
CA GLY A 52 30.88 15.41 -16.17
C GLY A 52 29.40 15.70 -15.91
N LEU A 53 28.73 16.35 -16.86
CA LEU A 53 27.29 16.65 -16.80
C LEU A 53 26.45 15.38 -16.77
N PHE A 54 26.79 14.37 -17.58
CA PHE A 54 26.12 13.08 -17.58
C PHE A 54 26.19 12.40 -16.20
N TRP A 55 27.35 12.42 -15.55
CA TRP A 55 27.49 11.83 -14.21
C TRP A 55 26.76 12.63 -13.13
N LEU A 56 26.72 13.95 -13.23
CA LEU A 56 25.90 14.78 -12.35
C LEU A 56 24.41 14.45 -12.52
N LEU A 57 23.95 14.29 -13.76
CA LEU A 57 22.59 13.87 -14.07
C LEU A 57 22.29 12.47 -13.52
N LEU A 58 23.17 11.50 -13.75
CA LEU A 58 23.03 10.14 -13.21
C LEU A 58 22.99 10.15 -11.68
N ALA A 59 23.91 10.86 -11.03
CA ALA A 59 23.95 10.97 -9.57
C ALA A 59 22.67 11.62 -9.02
N TYR A 60 22.15 12.64 -9.71
CA TYR A 60 20.88 13.28 -9.36
C TYR A 60 19.69 12.33 -9.49
N ILE A 61 19.58 11.59 -10.59
CA ILE A 61 18.51 10.62 -10.82
C ILE A 61 18.59 9.47 -9.81
N VAL A 62 19.79 8.96 -9.53
CA VAL A 62 20.00 7.94 -8.49
C VAL A 62 19.62 8.49 -7.12
N PHE A 63 20.03 9.71 -6.77
CA PHE A 63 19.67 10.33 -5.50
C PHE A 63 18.16 10.50 -5.32
N ILE A 64 17.46 10.94 -6.36
CA ILE A 64 15.99 11.02 -6.36
C ILE A 64 15.37 9.63 -6.22
N SER A 65 15.85 8.66 -7.02
CA SER A 65 15.36 7.27 -6.98
C SER A 65 15.56 6.63 -5.60
N LEU A 66 16.70 6.91 -4.94
CA LEU A 66 17.02 6.42 -3.60
C LEU A 66 16.04 6.91 -2.54
N ARG A 67 15.48 8.13 -2.66
CA ARG A 67 14.46 8.61 -1.71
C ARG A 67 13.17 7.79 -1.74
N PHE A 68 12.91 7.08 -2.83
CA PHE A 68 11.73 6.22 -2.96
C PHE A 68 11.95 4.80 -2.46
N ILE A 69 13.20 4.37 -2.28
CA ILE A 69 13.51 3.11 -1.59
C ILE A 69 13.14 3.23 -0.11
N THR A 70 13.25 4.44 0.43
CA THR A 70 13.09 4.72 1.84
C THR A 70 11.67 5.14 2.24
N THR A 71 10.68 5.11 1.34
CA THR A 71 9.28 5.33 1.76
C THR A 71 8.75 4.03 2.38
N PRO A 72 8.61 3.94 3.73
CA PRO A 72 8.24 2.69 4.38
C PRO A 72 6.77 2.35 4.17
N ASP A 73 5.93 3.35 3.93
CA ASP A 73 4.51 3.17 3.96
C ASP A 73 3.88 3.25 2.58
N THR A 74 3.00 2.30 2.30
CA THR A 74 2.17 2.23 1.11
C THR A 74 0.71 2.46 1.50
N LEU A 75 0.00 3.29 0.73
CA LEU A 75 -1.45 3.47 0.90
C LEU A 75 -2.18 2.44 0.01
N TYR A 76 -3.08 1.69 0.62
CA TYR A 76 -3.91 0.68 -0.02
C TYR A 76 -5.35 1.19 -0.07
N ASN A 77 -5.95 1.15 -1.25
CA ASN A 77 -7.38 1.33 -1.45
C ASN A 77 -7.97 -0.05 -1.74
N VAL A 78 -8.88 -0.48 -0.89
CA VAL A 78 -9.43 -1.84 -0.92
C VAL A 78 -10.92 -1.74 -1.15
N THR A 79 -11.41 -2.48 -2.13
CA THR A 79 -12.83 -2.68 -2.39
C THR A 79 -13.10 -4.17 -2.49
N ALA A 80 -13.97 -4.72 -1.67
CA ALA A 80 -14.25 -6.15 -1.68
C ALA A 80 -15.70 -6.45 -1.32
N ARG A 81 -16.09 -7.70 -1.57
CA ARG A 81 -17.32 -8.30 -1.07
C ARG A 81 -16.94 -9.53 -0.25
N SER A 82 -17.28 -9.56 1.03
CA SER A 82 -16.86 -10.63 1.95
C SER A 82 -17.94 -10.97 2.96
N GLU A 83 -17.97 -12.23 3.39
CA GLU A 83 -18.85 -12.72 4.44
C GLU A 83 -18.26 -12.45 5.84
N ILE A 84 -16.98 -12.08 5.96
CA ILE A 84 -16.34 -11.80 7.24
C ILE A 84 -15.41 -10.60 7.17
N ILE A 85 -15.52 -9.74 8.18
CA ILE A 85 -14.70 -8.55 8.35
C ILE A 85 -14.32 -8.49 9.83
N ALA A 86 -13.03 -8.32 10.12
CA ALA A 86 -12.54 -8.06 11.46
C ALA A 86 -11.92 -6.66 11.53
N ILE A 87 -12.24 -5.95 12.61
CA ILE A 87 -11.78 -4.59 12.89
C ILE A 87 -11.20 -4.58 14.30
N ASP A 88 -9.90 -4.32 14.40
CA ASP A 88 -9.23 -4.10 15.69
C ASP A 88 -8.96 -2.60 15.87
N SER A 89 -8.76 -2.17 17.11
CA SER A 89 -8.41 -0.77 17.37
C SER A 89 -6.99 -0.44 16.91
N PHE A 90 -6.78 0.80 16.48
CA PHE A 90 -5.47 1.29 16.07
C PHE A 90 -4.87 2.17 17.16
N GLN A 91 -3.85 1.68 17.89
CA GLN A 91 -3.13 2.47 18.91
C GLN A 91 -4.07 3.15 19.93
N ASN A 92 -5.11 2.43 20.37
CA ASN A 92 -6.14 2.92 21.29
C ASN A 92 -6.94 4.12 20.72
N SER A 93 -7.10 4.21 19.40
CA SER A 93 -8.04 5.15 18.80
C SER A 93 -9.48 4.74 19.09
N ALA A 94 -10.35 5.73 19.24
CA ALA A 94 -11.78 5.48 19.41
C ALA A 94 -12.40 5.10 18.06
N PHE A 95 -13.31 4.13 18.07
CA PHE A 95 -14.11 3.79 16.90
C PHE A 95 -15.09 4.92 16.55
N VAL A 96 -15.45 5.00 15.27
CA VAL A 96 -16.53 5.87 14.83
C VAL A 96 -17.86 5.32 15.36
N PRO A 97 -18.75 6.15 15.93
CA PRO A 97 -20.00 5.69 16.47
C PRO A 97 -20.93 5.13 15.39
N TRP A 98 -21.66 4.06 15.70
CA TRP A 98 -22.62 3.44 14.78
C TRP A 98 -24.05 3.76 15.17
N GLN A 99 -24.87 4.17 14.20
CA GLN A 99 -26.29 4.33 14.43
C GLN A 99 -26.99 2.98 14.25
N LEU A 100 -27.62 2.50 15.31
CA LEU A 100 -28.42 1.27 15.33
C LEU A 100 -29.91 1.64 15.34
N ASP A 101 -30.69 0.98 14.49
CA ASP A 101 -32.14 1.16 14.40
C ASP A 101 -32.84 -0.21 14.41
N GLY A 102 -33.61 -0.46 15.47
CA GLY A 102 -34.38 -1.69 15.65
C GLY A 102 -33.57 -2.99 15.62
N VAL A 103 -32.33 -3.00 16.11
CA VAL A 103 -31.46 -4.19 16.05
C VAL A 103 -31.68 -5.12 17.24
N THR A 104 -31.52 -6.43 17.04
CA THR A 104 -31.57 -7.40 18.14
C THR A 104 -30.20 -7.44 18.81
N ARG A 105 -30.14 -7.07 20.09
CA ARG A 105 -28.96 -7.19 20.95
C ARG A 105 -28.99 -8.52 21.70
N TYR A 106 -27.82 -9.15 21.78
CA TYR A 106 -27.53 -10.37 22.54
C TYR A 106 -26.44 -10.05 23.57
N SER A 107 -26.86 -9.84 24.82
CA SER A 107 -25.96 -9.57 25.94
C SER A 107 -25.12 -10.79 26.27
N GLU A 108 -23.87 -10.56 26.71
CA GLU A 108 -22.89 -11.62 27.05
C GLU A 108 -22.78 -12.68 25.94
N CYS A 109 -22.90 -12.24 24.68
CA CYS A 109 -22.89 -13.08 23.50
C CYS A 109 -23.95 -14.20 23.50
N GLY A 110 -25.13 -13.95 24.09
CA GLY A 110 -26.32 -14.79 23.93
C GLY A 110 -27.12 -15.09 25.18
N SER A 111 -26.78 -14.53 26.35
CA SER A 111 -27.49 -14.81 27.60
C SER A 111 -28.86 -14.12 27.67
N GLU A 112 -28.97 -12.91 27.14
CA GLU A 112 -30.21 -12.13 27.12
C GLU A 112 -30.42 -11.43 25.77
N THR A 113 -31.67 -11.38 25.30
CA THR A 113 -32.05 -10.75 24.03
C THR A 113 -32.92 -9.53 24.25
N SER A 114 -32.61 -8.41 23.59
CA SER A 114 -33.43 -7.20 23.62
C SER A 114 -33.41 -6.48 22.27
N LEU A 115 -34.47 -5.73 21.95
CA LEU A 115 -34.46 -4.81 20.81
C LEU A 115 -33.90 -3.46 21.28
N VAL A 116 -32.95 -2.92 20.54
CA VAL A 116 -32.29 -1.65 20.88
C VAL A 116 -32.20 -0.71 19.68
N SER A 117 -32.24 0.59 19.96
CA SER A 117 -32.03 1.65 18.98
C SER A 117 -31.28 2.80 19.63
N GLY A 118 -30.28 3.34 18.96
CA GLY A 118 -29.39 4.34 19.53
C GLY A 118 -28.03 4.37 18.86
N GLN A 119 -27.11 5.14 19.42
CA GLN A 119 -25.74 5.24 18.92
C GLN A 119 -24.83 4.31 19.72
N LEU A 120 -24.27 3.30 19.06
CA LEU A 120 -23.26 2.41 19.61
C LEU A 120 -21.90 3.11 19.62
N GLN A 121 -21.27 3.14 20.78
CA GLN A 121 -19.94 3.69 21.03
C GLN A 121 -19.05 2.54 21.50
N VAL A 122 -18.15 2.08 20.63
CA VAL A 122 -17.26 0.94 20.90
C VAL A 122 -16.00 1.42 21.65
N ALA A 123 -15.60 0.67 22.67
CA ALA A 123 -14.42 0.98 23.48
C ALA A 123 -13.10 0.71 22.73
N GLN A 124 -12.03 1.40 23.12
CA GLN A 124 -10.73 1.38 22.42
C GLN A 124 -10.01 0.02 22.46
N ASP A 125 -10.33 -0.87 23.38
CA ASP A 125 -9.66 -2.19 23.52
C ASP A 125 -10.56 -3.35 23.04
N THR A 126 -11.47 -3.05 22.11
CA THR A 126 -12.46 -4.00 21.59
C THR A 126 -12.07 -4.47 20.19
N SER A 127 -12.19 -5.77 19.94
CA SER A 127 -12.20 -6.34 18.59
C SER A 127 -13.64 -6.46 18.11
N VAL A 128 -13.88 -6.05 16.86
CA VAL A 128 -15.17 -6.11 16.21
C VAL A 128 -15.11 -7.14 15.09
N TYR A 129 -16.00 -8.13 15.16
CA TYR A 129 -16.15 -9.17 14.14
C TYR A 129 -17.53 -9.01 13.51
N ILE A 130 -17.56 -8.91 12.19
CA ILE A 130 -18.80 -8.78 11.44
C ILE A 130 -18.89 -9.95 10.47
N GLU A 131 -19.98 -10.70 10.56
CA GLU A 131 -20.21 -11.88 9.76
C GLU A 131 -21.58 -11.80 9.07
N ARG A 132 -21.61 -12.21 7.79
CA ARG A 132 -22.84 -12.40 7.03
C ARG A 132 -22.63 -13.51 6.00
N ILE A 133 -23.17 -14.67 6.29
CA ILE A 133 -23.09 -15.83 5.40
C ILE A 133 -24.23 -15.76 4.37
N GLY A 134 -23.89 -15.75 3.07
CA GLY A 134 -24.90 -15.58 2.02
C GLY A 134 -25.77 -14.33 2.23
N THR A 135 -27.09 -14.47 2.17
CA THR A 135 -28.06 -13.37 2.35
C THR A 135 -28.65 -13.31 3.76
N ASP A 136 -28.10 -14.09 4.70
CA ASP A 136 -28.61 -14.18 6.07
C ASP A 136 -28.42 -12.86 6.85
N SER A 137 -28.84 -12.86 8.11
CA SER A 137 -28.64 -11.77 9.05
C SER A 137 -27.16 -11.39 9.15
N VAL A 138 -26.89 -10.10 9.36
CA VAL A 138 -25.55 -9.64 9.73
C VAL A 138 -25.39 -9.76 11.23
N TRP A 139 -24.34 -10.45 11.65
CA TRP A 139 -23.92 -10.55 13.03
C TRP A 139 -22.73 -9.63 13.26
N ILE A 140 -22.86 -8.74 14.24
CA ILE A 140 -21.77 -7.89 14.73
C ILE A 140 -21.45 -8.38 16.14
N THR A 141 -20.27 -8.94 16.35
CA THR A 141 -19.78 -9.37 17.66
C THR A 141 -18.68 -8.43 18.12
N LEU A 142 -18.84 -7.90 19.32
CA LEU A 142 -17.85 -7.09 20.03
C LEU A 142 -17.25 -7.94 21.15
N SER A 143 -15.93 -7.99 21.24
CA SER A 143 -15.24 -8.75 22.30
C SER A 143 -14.06 -7.98 22.88
N SER A 144 -13.94 -8.00 24.20
CA SER A 144 -12.81 -7.43 24.93
C SER A 144 -11.83 -8.51 25.38
N ALA A 145 -10.54 -8.33 25.10
CA ALA A 145 -9.50 -9.24 25.60
C ALA A 145 -9.23 -9.07 27.11
N THR A 146 -9.62 -7.92 27.69
CA THR A 146 -9.32 -7.54 29.08
C THR A 146 -10.50 -7.76 30.02
N LEU A 147 -11.61 -8.32 29.54
CA LEU A 147 -12.89 -8.45 30.26
C LEU A 147 -13.48 -7.08 30.68
N ALA A 148 -13.02 -5.99 30.07
CA ALA A 148 -13.60 -4.67 30.23
C ALA A 148 -14.84 -4.52 29.33
N PRO A 149 -15.82 -3.65 29.70
CA PRO A 149 -16.96 -3.32 28.84
C PRO A 149 -16.55 -2.96 27.41
N VAL A 150 -17.21 -3.57 26.42
CA VAL A 150 -16.93 -3.33 24.99
C VAL A 150 -17.45 -1.98 24.48
N GLY A 151 -18.21 -1.26 25.30
CA GLY A 151 -18.75 0.04 24.93
C GLY A 151 -20.04 0.40 25.65
N PHE A 152 -20.82 1.26 25.01
CA PHE A 152 -22.15 1.63 25.46
C PHE A 152 -23.05 2.00 24.29
N ILE A 153 -24.37 1.92 24.49
CA ILE A 153 -25.37 2.44 23.57
C ILE A 153 -25.95 3.71 24.18
N GLN A 154 -25.82 4.82 23.45
CA GLN A 154 -26.46 6.08 23.79
C GLN A 154 -27.84 6.13 23.13
N THR A 155 -28.88 6.04 23.96
CA THR A 155 -30.27 6.29 23.55
C THR A 155 -30.66 7.73 23.90
N PRO A 156 -31.84 8.23 23.45
CA PRO A 156 -32.32 9.54 23.87
C PRO A 156 -32.56 9.67 25.39
N ASN A 157 -32.83 8.56 26.08
CA ASN A 157 -33.29 8.55 27.47
C ASN A 157 -32.23 8.06 28.45
N GLU A 158 -31.32 7.20 28.00
CA GLU A 158 -30.35 6.54 28.87
C GLU A 158 -29.09 6.11 28.13
N ARG A 159 -28.02 5.89 28.91
CA ARG A 159 -26.79 5.24 28.48
C ARG A 159 -26.83 3.80 28.97
N ILE A 160 -26.83 2.86 28.04
CA ILE A 160 -26.82 1.41 28.33
C ILE A 160 -25.37 0.94 28.22
N GLU A 161 -24.77 0.55 29.34
CA GLU A 161 -23.43 -0.04 29.35
C GLU A 161 -23.49 -1.48 28.82
N LEU A 162 -22.49 -1.84 28.01
CA LEU A 162 -22.37 -3.15 27.38
C LEU A 162 -21.44 -4.05 28.21
N SER A 163 -21.63 -5.36 28.15
CA SER A 163 -20.73 -6.31 28.81
C SER A 163 -19.37 -6.41 28.09
N ASP A 164 -18.52 -7.35 28.49
CA ASP A 164 -17.25 -7.67 27.84
C ASP A 164 -17.38 -8.46 26.53
N CYS A 165 -18.59 -8.95 26.22
CA CYS A 165 -18.94 -9.63 24.98
C CYS A 165 -20.39 -9.31 24.57
N GLU A 166 -20.60 -8.68 23.42
CA GLU A 166 -21.93 -8.37 22.92
C GLU A 166 -22.08 -8.82 21.48
N ALA A 167 -23.27 -9.25 21.09
CA ALA A 167 -23.60 -9.47 19.69
C ALA A 167 -24.84 -8.68 19.27
N PHE A 168 -24.85 -8.21 18.03
CA PHE A 168 -25.99 -7.52 17.42
C PHE A 168 -26.35 -8.24 16.12
N GLU A 169 -27.64 -8.45 15.92
CA GLU A 169 -28.19 -9.00 14.69
C GLU A 169 -28.92 -7.90 13.92
N LEU A 170 -28.53 -7.71 12.66
CA LEU A 170 -29.14 -6.76 11.73
C LEU A 170 -29.78 -7.52 10.57
N GLN A 171 -31.01 -7.11 10.22
CA GLN A 171 -31.80 -7.72 9.17
C GLN A 171 -31.78 -6.85 7.91
N ALA A 172 -30.84 -7.12 7.02
CA ALA A 172 -30.76 -6.44 5.73
C ALA A 172 -31.77 -7.04 4.73
N SER A 173 -32.44 -6.18 3.98
CA SER A 173 -33.43 -6.58 2.97
C SER A 173 -33.44 -5.57 1.81
N ALA A 174 -34.21 -5.85 0.76
CA ALA A 174 -34.33 -4.95 -0.39
C ALA A 174 -34.79 -3.52 -0.02
N ASN A 175 -35.50 -3.37 1.11
CA ASN A 175 -35.99 -2.08 1.61
C ASN A 175 -35.20 -1.56 2.80
N ASN A 176 -34.19 -2.29 3.27
CA ASN A 176 -33.44 -1.97 4.48
C ASN A 176 -31.96 -2.29 4.29
N SER A 177 -31.14 -1.26 4.07
CA SER A 177 -29.70 -1.38 3.91
C SER A 177 -28.97 -0.64 5.02
N TYR A 178 -27.82 -1.17 5.43
CA TYR A 178 -27.00 -0.58 6.48
C TYR A 178 -25.68 -0.07 5.92
N THR A 179 -25.23 1.09 6.41
CA THR A 179 -23.88 1.61 6.16
C THR A 179 -23.18 1.79 7.50
N LEU A 180 -22.15 1.00 7.74
CA LEU A 180 -21.37 1.03 8.97
C LEU A 180 -20.03 1.69 8.68
N PRO A 181 -19.72 2.87 9.27
CA PRO A 181 -18.42 3.49 9.09
C PRO A 181 -17.32 2.64 9.73
N ILE A 182 -16.17 2.57 9.08
CA ILE A 182 -15.02 1.81 9.52
C ILE A 182 -13.97 2.76 10.04
N ASP A 183 -13.42 2.45 11.21
CA ASP A 183 -12.19 3.06 11.70
C ASP A 183 -11.39 2.06 12.55
N GLY A 184 -10.21 1.66 12.09
CA GLY A 184 -9.38 0.67 12.79
C GLY A 184 -8.40 -0.10 11.91
N VAL A 185 -7.86 -1.20 12.44
CA VAL A 185 -7.02 -2.15 11.69
C VAL A 185 -7.92 -3.20 11.06
N MET A 186 -7.91 -3.26 9.73
CA MET A 186 -8.86 -4.06 8.96
C MET A 186 -8.27 -5.39 8.50
N THR A 187 -9.05 -6.45 8.68
CA THR A 187 -8.85 -7.74 8.02
C THR A 187 -10.14 -8.12 7.30
N ILE A 188 -10.01 -8.51 6.03
CA ILE A 188 -11.15 -8.95 5.21
C ILE A 188 -10.94 -10.39 4.74
N GLY A 189 -12.04 -11.15 4.66
CA GLY A 189 -11.99 -12.55 4.27
C GLY A 189 -11.55 -13.50 5.39
N GLY A 190 -11.75 -14.78 5.14
CA GLY A 190 -11.35 -15.88 6.01
C GLY A 190 -10.51 -16.87 5.20
N GLU A 191 -9.38 -17.30 5.76
CA GLU A 191 -8.61 -18.39 5.16
C GLU A 191 -9.44 -19.67 5.28
N VAL A 192 -9.82 -20.26 4.15
CA VAL A 192 -10.52 -21.55 4.11
C VAL A 192 -9.58 -22.64 4.61
N LYS A 193 -9.90 -23.28 5.74
CA LYS A 193 -9.19 -24.41 6.33
C LYS A 193 -9.88 -25.72 5.96
N GLU A 194 -9.10 -26.81 5.91
CA GLU A 194 -9.56 -28.14 5.46
C GLU A 194 -10.71 -28.77 6.26
N ALA A 195 -11.07 -28.22 7.43
CA ALA A 195 -11.92 -28.87 8.41
C ALA A 195 -13.20 -28.08 8.78
N SER A 196 -13.65 -27.14 7.95
CA SER A 196 -14.87 -26.35 8.23
C SER A 196 -16.03 -26.72 7.30
N ALA A 197 -17.25 -26.81 7.87
CA ALA A 197 -18.45 -27.17 7.12
C ALA A 197 -18.94 -26.05 6.18
N ARG A 198 -18.52 -24.80 6.44
CA ARG A 198 -18.58 -23.63 5.56
C ARG A 198 -17.99 -22.43 6.33
N GLU A 199 -16.71 -22.13 6.13
CA GLU A 199 -16.12 -20.90 6.65
C GLU A 199 -16.61 -19.68 5.87
N PRO A 200 -16.81 -18.52 6.54
CA PRO A 200 -17.05 -17.26 5.85
C PRO A 200 -15.88 -16.90 4.94
N ILE A 201 -16.19 -16.51 3.70
CA ILE A 201 -15.17 -16.25 2.67
C ILE A 201 -15.21 -14.83 2.13
N LEU A 202 -14.09 -14.40 1.55
CA LEU A 202 -14.09 -13.31 0.58
C LEU A 202 -14.66 -13.83 -0.73
N HIS A 203 -15.63 -13.13 -1.32
CA HIS A 203 -16.23 -13.50 -2.61
C HIS A 203 -15.37 -12.98 -3.77
N GLN A 204 -15.05 -11.69 -3.72
CA GLN A 204 -14.26 -10.99 -4.73
C GLN A 204 -13.77 -9.66 -4.17
N GLY A 205 -12.73 -9.10 -4.77
CA GLY A 205 -12.33 -7.74 -4.47
C GLY A 205 -11.14 -7.27 -5.30
N SER A 206 -10.64 -6.10 -4.96
CA SER A 206 -9.42 -5.57 -5.52
C SER A 206 -8.71 -4.67 -4.54
N VAL A 207 -7.38 -4.72 -4.59
CA VAL A 207 -6.48 -3.86 -3.81
C VAL A 207 -5.67 -3.04 -4.80
N ALA A 208 -5.79 -1.72 -4.71
CA ALA A 208 -4.95 -0.82 -5.50
C ALA A 208 -4.00 -0.06 -4.58
N ILE A 209 -2.75 0.05 -5.01
CA ILE A 209 -1.76 0.87 -4.32
C ILE A 209 -1.91 2.30 -4.84
N SER A 210 -1.94 3.27 -3.92
CA SER A 210 -1.89 4.69 -4.24
C SER A 210 -0.68 5.34 -3.61
N ASP A 211 0.02 6.18 -4.37
CA ASP A 211 1.16 6.94 -3.85
C ASP A 211 1.32 8.26 -4.60
N LYS A 212 2.11 9.17 -4.05
CA LYS A 212 2.42 10.45 -4.67
C LYS A 212 3.57 10.33 -5.66
N GLY A 213 3.41 10.97 -6.81
CA GLY A 213 4.48 11.15 -7.80
C GLY A 213 5.64 11.98 -7.24
N ALA A 214 6.84 11.71 -7.73
CA ALA A 214 8.11 12.26 -7.29
C ALA A 214 8.18 13.78 -7.31
N TRP A 215 7.62 14.39 -8.36
CA TRP A 215 7.69 15.84 -8.59
C TRP A 215 6.33 16.53 -8.63
N SER A 216 5.30 15.86 -9.18
CA SER A 216 3.97 16.45 -9.32
C SER A 216 3.24 16.57 -7.97
N GLY A 217 3.60 15.71 -6.99
CA GLY A 217 2.84 15.54 -5.76
C GLY A 217 1.43 15.00 -5.96
N GLN A 218 1.05 14.70 -7.21
CA GLN A 218 -0.23 14.09 -7.57
C GLN A 218 -0.21 12.62 -7.18
N TYR A 219 -1.36 12.10 -6.78
CA TYR A 219 -1.49 10.67 -6.54
C TYR A 219 -1.58 9.93 -7.87
N TYR A 220 -0.79 8.86 -7.99
CA TYR A 220 -1.01 7.83 -8.98
C TYR A 220 -1.57 6.59 -8.29
N GLN A 221 -2.31 5.79 -9.04
CA GLN A 221 -2.85 4.51 -8.59
C GLN A 221 -2.31 3.42 -9.49
N THR A 222 -1.81 2.34 -8.90
CA THR A 222 -1.39 1.16 -9.65
C THR A 222 -2.60 0.44 -10.21
N GLU A 223 -2.37 -0.40 -11.21
CA GLU A 223 -3.38 -1.39 -11.61
C GLU A 223 -3.87 -2.17 -10.36
N PRO A 224 -5.19 -2.32 -10.17
CA PRO A 224 -5.71 -3.05 -9.02
C PRO A 224 -5.32 -4.52 -9.09
N TYR A 225 -4.78 -5.05 -7.99
CA TYR A 225 -4.59 -6.48 -7.81
C TYR A 225 -5.94 -7.12 -7.44
N ALA A 226 -6.38 -8.12 -8.21
CA ALA A 226 -7.64 -8.81 -7.95
C ALA A 226 -7.52 -9.74 -6.74
N LEU A 227 -8.46 -9.65 -5.81
CA LEU A 227 -8.66 -10.61 -4.73
C LEU A 227 -9.60 -11.70 -5.21
N GLU A 228 -9.19 -12.96 -5.03
CA GLU A 228 -9.93 -14.14 -5.46
C GLU A 228 -10.79 -14.70 -4.33
N LEU A 229 -11.72 -15.58 -4.70
CA LEU A 229 -12.59 -16.29 -3.76
C LEU A 229 -11.76 -16.99 -2.68
N GLY A 230 -12.07 -16.74 -1.41
CA GLY A 230 -11.39 -17.34 -0.26
C GLY A 230 -10.05 -16.69 0.12
N ASP A 231 -9.64 -15.62 -0.55
CA ASP A 231 -8.48 -14.85 -0.13
C ASP A 231 -8.76 -14.11 1.20
N LYS A 232 -7.73 -13.97 2.02
CA LYS A 232 -7.73 -13.08 3.19
C LYS A 232 -6.74 -11.95 2.96
N PHE A 233 -7.18 -10.71 3.20
CA PHE A 233 -6.32 -9.53 3.05
C PHE A 233 -6.23 -8.74 4.35
N PHE A 234 -5.02 -8.28 4.68
CA PHE A 234 -4.74 -7.39 5.80
C PHE A 234 -3.51 -6.53 5.51
N ILE A 235 -3.41 -5.39 6.20
CA ILE A 235 -2.25 -4.49 6.11
C ILE A 235 -1.27 -4.83 7.24
N GLN A 236 -0.05 -5.20 6.88
CA GLN A 236 1.04 -5.44 7.82
C GLN A 236 1.59 -4.11 8.34
N ASN A 237 1.81 -4.05 9.66
CA ASN A 237 2.33 -2.87 10.36
C ASN A 237 1.61 -1.58 9.93
N PRO A 238 0.31 -1.46 10.20
CA PRO A 238 -0.44 -0.25 9.84
C PRO A 238 0.21 0.96 10.50
N SER A 239 0.38 2.04 9.74
CA SER A 239 0.94 3.31 10.22
C SER A 239 -0.14 4.36 10.48
N ILE A 240 -1.33 4.15 9.95
CA ILE A 240 -2.55 4.90 10.26
C ILE A 240 -3.71 3.91 10.40
N GLN A 241 -4.76 4.34 11.10
CA GLN A 241 -6.04 3.64 11.11
C GLN A 241 -6.65 3.60 9.70
N SER A 242 -7.21 2.47 9.32
CA SER A 242 -7.93 2.33 8.07
C SER A 242 -9.30 2.97 8.19
N SER A 243 -9.73 3.74 7.19
CA SER A 243 -11.00 4.45 7.22
C SER A 243 -11.84 4.11 5.98
N GLY A 244 -13.13 3.93 6.17
CA GLY A 244 -14.01 3.46 5.11
C GLY A 244 -15.44 3.23 5.56
N PHE A 245 -16.14 2.35 4.86
CA PHE A 245 -17.47 1.89 5.24
C PHE A 245 -17.75 0.47 4.75
N ILE A 246 -18.62 -0.20 5.49
CA ILE A 246 -19.25 -1.47 5.12
C ILE A 246 -20.67 -1.15 4.69
N TYR A 247 -21.04 -1.59 3.51
CA TYR A 247 -22.39 -1.49 2.99
C TYR A 247 -23.02 -2.88 2.93
N VAL A 248 -24.21 -2.98 3.52
CA VAL A 248 -24.99 -4.23 3.61
C VAL A 248 -26.33 -4.00 2.92
N ASP A 249 -26.56 -4.78 1.86
CA ASP A 249 -27.77 -4.80 1.03
C ASP A 249 -28.46 -6.17 1.06
N ASP A 250 -29.37 -6.45 0.13
CA ASP A 250 -30.02 -7.75 -0.04
C ASP A 250 -29.15 -8.81 -0.74
N SER A 251 -27.96 -8.45 -1.19
CA SER A 251 -27.08 -9.33 -1.94
C SER A 251 -26.15 -10.15 -1.02
N PRO A 252 -25.58 -11.29 -1.47
CA PRO A 252 -24.78 -12.17 -0.61
C PRO A 252 -23.52 -11.54 -0.01
N GLY A 253 -23.25 -11.69 1.29
CA GLY A 253 -22.12 -11.08 1.97
C GLY A 253 -22.24 -9.55 2.13
N MET A 254 -21.12 -8.89 2.43
CA MET A 254 -21.05 -7.46 2.71
C MET A 254 -20.09 -6.77 1.75
N GLN A 255 -20.48 -5.61 1.24
CA GLN A 255 -19.59 -4.77 0.45
C GLN A 255 -18.74 -3.92 1.38
N ILE A 256 -17.45 -3.83 1.12
CA ILE A 256 -16.52 -3.08 1.94
C ILE A 256 -15.63 -2.23 1.06
N THR A 257 -15.45 -0.97 1.44
CA THR A 257 -14.43 -0.10 0.88
C THR A 257 -13.69 0.60 2.01
N PHE A 258 -12.37 0.55 1.99
CA PHE A 258 -11.55 1.29 2.93
C PHE A 258 -10.22 1.70 2.31
N ASN A 259 -9.64 2.74 2.88
CA ASN A 259 -8.24 3.07 2.68
C ASN A 259 -7.47 2.76 3.95
N GLY A 260 -6.22 2.34 3.81
CA GLY A 260 -5.35 2.07 4.94
C GLY A 260 -3.90 2.19 4.52
N LYS A 261 -3.00 2.51 5.46
CA LYS A 261 -1.59 2.72 5.16
C LYS A 261 -0.72 1.89 6.09
N GLY A 262 0.29 1.25 5.55
CA GLY A 262 1.23 0.40 6.29
C GLY A 262 2.38 -0.08 5.42
N ASP A 263 3.21 -0.96 5.96
CA ASP A 263 4.44 -1.44 5.29
C ASP A 263 4.13 -2.27 4.04
N ALA A 264 3.22 -3.23 4.18
CA ALA A 264 2.87 -4.18 3.12
C ALA A 264 1.39 -4.60 3.22
N GLY A 265 0.74 -4.84 2.08
CA GLY A 265 -0.55 -5.51 2.01
C GLY A 265 -0.30 -7.00 1.79
N ALA A 266 -0.79 -7.85 2.68
CA ALA A 266 -0.60 -9.29 2.59
C ALA A 266 -1.90 -9.96 2.15
N ILE A 267 -1.79 -10.84 1.15
CA ILE A 267 -2.87 -11.72 0.72
C ILE A 267 -2.50 -13.14 1.10
N GLN A 268 -3.32 -13.74 1.96
CA GLN A 268 -3.25 -15.13 2.35
C GLN A 268 -4.22 -15.94 1.51
N ARG A 269 -3.69 -16.90 0.77
CA ARG A 269 -4.45 -17.80 -0.10
C ARG A 269 -4.25 -19.24 0.35
N TYR A 270 -5.33 -20.01 0.35
CA TYR A 270 -5.30 -21.40 0.77
C TYR A 270 -4.21 -22.20 0.06
N LYS A 271 -3.34 -22.86 0.84
CA LYS A 271 -2.19 -23.67 0.36
C LYS A 271 -1.21 -22.91 -0.56
N SER A 272 -1.11 -21.59 -0.41
CA SER A 272 -0.13 -20.77 -1.10
C SER A 272 0.80 -20.07 -0.11
N GLU A 273 1.96 -19.61 -0.59
CA GLU A 273 2.74 -18.60 0.11
C GLU A 273 1.99 -17.25 0.09
N ASP A 274 2.21 -16.44 1.12
CA ASP A 274 1.63 -15.10 1.25
C ASP A 274 2.08 -14.21 0.09
N ILE A 275 1.12 -13.62 -0.63
CA ILE A 275 1.39 -12.68 -1.70
C ILE A 275 1.53 -11.28 -1.09
N ILE A 276 2.71 -10.71 -1.21
CA ILE A 276 3.04 -9.41 -0.61
C ILE A 276 2.93 -8.30 -1.65
N LEU A 277 1.94 -7.43 -1.46
CA LEU A 277 1.76 -6.19 -2.22
C LEU A 277 2.53 -5.07 -1.51
N LYS A 278 3.50 -4.46 -2.19
CA LYS A 278 4.26 -3.33 -1.67
C LYS A 278 4.64 -2.39 -2.79
N ASN A 279 4.68 -1.09 -2.51
CA ASN A 279 5.18 -0.12 -3.47
C ASN A 279 6.71 -0.27 -3.60
N SER A 280 7.16 -0.72 -4.77
CA SER A 280 8.59 -0.87 -5.08
C SER A 280 9.08 0.29 -5.98
N ILE A 281 10.40 0.46 -6.09
CA ILE A 281 11.00 1.41 -7.05
C ILE A 281 10.51 1.13 -8.47
N TRP A 282 10.37 -0.14 -8.83
CA TRP A 282 9.91 -0.55 -10.15
C TRP A 282 8.45 -0.17 -10.37
N THR A 283 7.61 -0.37 -9.35
CA THR A 283 6.21 0.05 -9.36
C THR A 283 6.10 1.57 -9.53
N LYS A 284 6.92 2.34 -8.80
CA LYS A 284 6.97 3.81 -8.95
C LYS A 284 7.46 4.20 -10.35
N LEU A 285 8.56 3.63 -10.83
CA LEU A 285 9.12 3.94 -12.14
C LEU A 285 8.14 3.67 -13.28
N ALA A 286 7.32 2.62 -13.16
CA ALA A 286 6.33 2.27 -14.16
C ALA A 286 5.11 3.21 -14.18
N HIS A 287 4.75 3.83 -13.04
CA HIS A 287 3.53 4.63 -12.90
C HIS A 287 3.77 6.13 -12.66
N ASP A 288 5.00 6.54 -12.36
CA ASP A 288 5.41 7.92 -12.20
C ASP A 288 6.02 8.45 -13.51
N GLU A 289 5.22 9.17 -14.28
CA GLU A 289 5.62 9.77 -15.55
C GLU A 289 6.89 10.63 -15.41
N SER A 290 7.03 11.37 -14.31
CA SER A 290 8.17 12.28 -14.12
C SER A 290 9.48 11.50 -13.93
N LEU A 291 9.43 10.41 -13.17
CA LEU A 291 10.57 9.52 -12.99
C LEU A 291 10.89 8.78 -14.29
N LEU A 292 9.88 8.30 -15.01
CA LEU A 292 10.04 7.66 -16.30
C LEU A 292 10.72 8.59 -17.32
N PHE A 293 10.26 9.85 -17.45
CA PHE A 293 10.88 10.84 -18.32
C PHE A 293 12.33 11.16 -17.94
N LEU A 294 12.65 11.23 -16.64
CA LEU A 294 14.03 11.40 -16.18
C LEU A 294 14.94 10.26 -16.63
N TRP A 295 14.49 9.00 -16.48
CA TRP A 295 15.26 7.84 -16.90
C TRP A 295 15.39 7.75 -18.42
N LEU A 296 14.33 8.08 -19.18
CA LEU A 296 14.39 8.16 -20.64
C LEU A 296 15.36 9.27 -21.09
N PHE A 297 15.34 10.43 -20.43
CA PHE A 297 16.27 11.52 -20.72
C PHE A 297 17.71 11.12 -20.43
N LEU A 298 17.97 10.35 -19.37
CA LEU A 298 19.30 9.80 -19.08
C LEU A 298 19.78 8.85 -20.19
N VAL A 299 18.91 7.97 -20.69
CA VAL A 299 19.23 7.06 -21.81
C VAL A 299 19.50 7.84 -23.09
N ALA A 300 18.70 8.88 -23.37
CA ALA A 300 18.93 9.77 -24.51
C ALA A 300 20.25 10.55 -24.38
N ALA A 301 20.55 11.08 -23.21
CA ALA A 301 21.81 11.78 -22.92
C ALA A 301 23.02 10.85 -23.04
N PHE A 302 22.89 9.60 -22.58
CA PHE A 302 23.93 8.58 -22.76
C PHE A 302 24.17 8.27 -24.24
N SER A 303 23.10 8.09 -25.01
CA SER A 303 23.16 7.81 -26.46
C SER A 303 23.77 8.97 -27.25
N LEU A 304 23.40 10.20 -26.90
CA LEU A 304 23.98 11.42 -27.49
C LEU A 304 25.47 11.54 -27.13
N LEU A 305 25.84 11.30 -25.87
CA LEU A 305 27.22 11.32 -25.42
C LEU A 305 28.06 10.30 -26.20
N LYS A 306 27.53 9.08 -26.37
CA LYS A 306 28.12 8.02 -27.19
C LYS A 306 28.32 8.48 -28.64
N PHE A 307 27.29 9.05 -29.27
CA PHE A 307 27.39 9.56 -30.64
C PHE A 307 28.47 10.64 -30.78
N VAL A 308 28.50 11.62 -29.87
CA VAL A 308 29.49 12.69 -29.88
C VAL A 308 30.90 12.13 -29.69
N ILE A 309 31.11 11.19 -28.76
CA ILE A 309 32.39 10.52 -28.55
C ILE A 309 32.84 9.82 -29.85
N ARG A 310 31.94 9.05 -30.47
CA ARG A 310 32.23 8.31 -31.70
C ARG A 310 32.66 9.22 -32.84
N VAL A 311 31.88 10.24 -33.17
CA VAL A 311 32.15 11.20 -34.25
C VAL A 311 33.46 11.99 -34.04
N ASN A 312 33.92 12.12 -32.80
CA ASN A 312 35.14 12.87 -32.48
C ASN A 312 36.40 12.01 -32.37
N ILE A 313 36.28 10.69 -32.40
CA ILE A 313 37.37 9.72 -32.15
C ILE A 313 37.59 8.78 -33.34
N GLU A 314 36.50 8.37 -34.02
CA GLU A 314 36.52 7.77 -35.36
C GLU A 314 36.79 8.84 -36.42
#